data_AF-A0AA96X5J7-F1
#
_entry.id   AF-A0AA96X5J7-F1
#
_cell.length_a   1.000
_cell.length_b   1.000
_cell.length_c   1.000
_cell.angle_alpha   90.00
_cell.angle_beta   90.00
_cell.angle_gamma   90.00
#
_symmetry.space_group_name_H-M   'P 1'
#
loop_
_entity.id
_entity.type
_entity.pdbx_description
1 polymer ?
#
loop_
_entity_poly.entity_id
_entity_poly.type
_entity_poly.pdbx_seq_one_letter_code
_entity_poly.pdbx_strand_id
1 'polypeptide(L)'
;MSNLKNRSESKDWPELPYAESVNTIATLHMWMQVIGKIRLVQTPWINHSWHVPLYITARGLETSLIPYGGRSFSIGFDFYHHVLKLLTTEGGEWVLPLESRTVSDFYWEVMAALKQLGIPVEINTMPSEVADAIPFERDQDNYEYDPDYARQLWQALVQIHRVFTEFRSRFIGKCSPIHFFGEVLI
;
A
#
# COMPACT_ATOMS: atom_id res chain seq x y z
N MET A 1 14.30 30.23 -4.52
CA MET A 1 14.35 29.56 -3.21
C MET A 1 15.34 28.39 -3.28
N SER A 2 16.63 28.60 -3.06
CA SER A 2 17.71 27.64 -3.40
C SER A 2 18.38 26.97 -2.19
N ASN A 3 17.65 26.68 -1.12
CA ASN A 3 18.24 26.10 0.10
C ASN A 3 17.43 24.96 0.72
N LEU A 4 16.90 24.07 -0.12
CA LEU A 4 16.37 22.79 0.34
C LEU A 4 17.48 21.74 0.23
N LYS A 5 17.93 21.19 1.36
CA LYS A 5 18.74 19.96 1.41
C LYS A 5 17.88 18.74 1.02
N ASN A 6 17.31 18.77 -0.17
CA ASN A 6 16.36 17.78 -0.68
C ASN A 6 17.01 16.69 -1.52
N ARG A 7 18.33 16.75 -1.77
CA ARG A 7 19.03 15.73 -2.56
C ARG A 7 19.53 14.60 -1.68
N SER A 8 19.22 13.37 -2.09
CA SER A 8 19.83 12.14 -1.57
C SER A 8 21.20 11.93 -2.18
N GLU A 9 22.14 11.41 -1.39
CA GLU A 9 23.41 10.86 -1.85
C GLU A 9 23.32 9.33 -1.98
N SER A 10 24.29 8.71 -2.66
CA SER A 10 24.30 7.24 -2.85
C SER A 10 24.21 6.46 -1.54
N LYS A 11 24.76 6.99 -0.44
CA LYS A 11 24.73 6.37 0.89
C LYS A 11 23.35 6.42 1.57
N ASP A 12 22.43 7.25 1.08
CA ASP A 12 21.08 7.41 1.66
C ASP A 12 20.10 6.39 1.08
N TRP A 13 20.49 5.66 0.03
CA TRP A 13 19.71 4.58 -0.57
C TRP A 13 19.98 3.28 0.18
N PRO A 14 18.93 2.56 0.60
CA PRO A 14 19.13 1.26 1.21
C PRO A 14 19.63 0.26 0.18
N GLU A 15 20.37 -0.75 0.64
CA GLU A 15 20.54 -1.97 -0.13
C GLU A 15 19.20 -2.72 -0.16
N LEU A 16 18.83 -3.26 -1.32
CA LEU A 16 17.64 -4.09 -1.49
C LEU A 16 18.03 -5.29 -2.38
N PRO A 17 18.63 -6.35 -1.79
CA PRO A 17 19.05 -7.52 -2.53
C PRO A 17 17.81 -8.26 -3.05
N TYR A 18 17.54 -8.15 -4.35
CA TYR A 18 16.31 -8.69 -4.94
C TYR A 18 16.15 -10.19 -4.70
N ALA A 19 17.23 -10.97 -4.88
CA ALA A 19 17.19 -12.42 -4.72
C ALA A 19 16.77 -12.86 -3.30
N GLU A 20 17.06 -12.05 -2.28
CA GLU A 20 16.75 -12.34 -0.89
C GLU A 20 15.40 -11.73 -0.46
N SER A 21 15.03 -10.59 -1.04
CA SER A 21 13.80 -9.85 -0.69
C SER A 21 12.57 -10.23 -1.53
N VAL A 22 12.74 -11.01 -2.61
CA VAL A 22 11.68 -11.28 -3.60
C VAL A 22 10.41 -11.86 -2.99
N ASN A 23 10.52 -12.78 -2.03
CA ASN A 23 9.36 -13.40 -1.41
C ASN A 23 8.57 -12.38 -0.57
N THR A 24 9.27 -11.55 0.22
CA THR A 24 8.63 -10.47 1.00
C THR A 24 7.96 -9.45 0.09
N ILE A 25 8.61 -9.08 -1.03
CA ILE A 25 8.04 -8.15 -2.01
C ILE A 25 6.79 -8.75 -2.68
N ALA A 26 6.81 -10.03 -3.04
CA ALA A 26 5.67 -10.72 -3.64
C ALA A 26 4.47 -10.80 -2.67
N THR A 27 4.71 -11.15 -1.41
CA THR A 27 3.71 -11.14 -0.33
C THR A 27 3.10 -9.75 -0.17
N LEU A 28 3.94 -8.73 -0.05
CA LEU A 28 3.51 -7.35 0.10
C LEU A 28 2.71 -6.87 -1.11
N HIS A 29 3.10 -7.25 -2.32
CA HIS A 29 2.36 -6.93 -3.54
C HIS A 29 0.93 -7.46 -3.47
N MET A 30 0.73 -8.72 -3.06
CA MET A 30 -0.63 -9.30 -2.94
C MET A 30 -1.46 -8.59 -1.86
N TRP A 31 -0.88 -8.33 -0.69
CA TRP A 31 -1.57 -7.59 0.37
C TRP A 31 -1.94 -6.17 -0.07
N MET A 32 -1.06 -5.49 -0.79
CA MET A 32 -1.34 -4.16 -1.34
C MET A 32 -2.44 -4.20 -2.40
N GLN A 33 -2.58 -5.28 -3.17
CA GLN A 33 -3.71 -5.43 -4.08
C GLN A 33 -5.04 -5.54 -3.35
N VAL A 34 -5.12 -6.30 -2.24
CA VAL A 34 -6.34 -6.36 -1.41
C VAL A 34 -6.75 -4.95 -0.96
N ILE A 35 -5.80 -4.16 -0.45
CA ILE A 35 -6.08 -2.78 0.02
C ILE A 35 -6.41 -1.85 -1.15
N GLY A 36 -5.72 -1.99 -2.28
CA GLY A 36 -6.00 -1.26 -3.52
C GLY A 36 -7.44 -1.46 -3.99
N LYS A 37 -7.90 -2.72 -4.04
CA LYS A 37 -9.26 -3.07 -4.46
C LYS A 37 -10.34 -2.56 -3.53
N ILE A 38 -10.09 -2.56 -2.21
CA ILE A 38 -11.02 -1.94 -1.23
C ILE A 38 -11.20 -0.46 -1.56
N ARG A 39 -10.09 0.26 -1.76
CA ARG A 39 -10.11 1.69 -2.08
C ARG A 39 -10.75 1.98 -3.44
N LEU A 40 -10.49 1.12 -4.43
CA LEU A 40 -11.04 1.19 -5.77
C LEU A 40 -12.57 1.13 -5.75
N VAL A 41 -13.15 0.13 -5.07
CA VAL A 41 -14.62 -0.04 -5.03
C VAL A 41 -15.30 1.08 -4.23
N GLN A 42 -14.64 1.58 -3.19
CA GLN A 42 -15.24 2.57 -2.29
C GLN A 42 -15.12 4.02 -2.73
N THR A 43 -14.25 4.33 -3.70
CA THR A 43 -14.02 5.71 -4.12
C THR A 43 -14.60 5.96 -5.51
N PRO A 44 -15.26 7.10 -5.75
CA PRO A 44 -15.70 7.45 -7.11
C PRO A 44 -14.53 7.41 -8.09
N TRP A 45 -14.80 6.93 -9.30
CA TRP A 45 -13.77 6.82 -10.33
C TRP A 45 -13.21 8.20 -10.69
N ILE A 46 -11.94 8.43 -10.34
CA ILE A 46 -11.15 9.57 -10.79
C ILE A 46 -10.27 9.12 -11.96
N ASN A 47 -10.14 9.98 -12.97
CA ASN A 47 -9.35 9.72 -14.19
C ASN A 47 -7.98 9.09 -13.88
N HIS A 48 -7.58 8.13 -14.73
CA HIS A 48 -6.35 7.34 -14.58
C HIS A 48 -6.23 6.58 -13.25
N SER A 49 -7.38 6.24 -12.63
CA SER A 49 -7.42 5.55 -11.35
C SER A 49 -6.63 6.27 -10.24
N TRP A 50 -6.47 7.60 -10.33
CA TRP A 50 -5.68 8.40 -9.37
C TRP A 50 -6.23 8.39 -7.94
N HIS A 51 -7.38 7.77 -7.73
CA HIS A 51 -8.01 7.56 -6.45
C HIS A 51 -7.57 6.26 -5.76
N VAL A 52 -6.88 5.33 -6.43
CA VAL A 52 -6.44 4.04 -5.89
C VAL A 52 -5.06 4.04 -5.19
N PRO A 53 -4.04 4.82 -5.62
CA PRO A 53 -2.66 4.55 -5.24
C PRO A 53 -2.40 4.77 -3.76
N LEU A 54 -1.53 3.96 -3.17
CA LEU A 54 -1.01 4.18 -1.83
C LEU A 54 -0.03 5.35 -1.84
N TYR A 55 -0.04 6.14 -0.78
CA TYR A 55 0.86 7.28 -0.58
C TYR A 55 1.95 6.91 0.39
N ILE A 56 3.17 7.32 0.07
CA ILE A 56 4.34 7.12 0.93
C ILE A 56 4.25 8.06 2.12
N THR A 57 4.31 7.49 3.32
CA THR A 57 4.29 8.22 4.59
C THR A 57 5.63 8.11 5.31
N ALA A 58 5.75 8.80 6.44
CA ALA A 58 6.92 8.73 7.30
C ALA A 58 7.14 7.36 7.97
N ARG A 59 6.20 6.41 7.83
CA ARG A 59 6.30 5.07 8.43
C ARG A 59 6.00 3.93 7.47
N GLY A 60 5.49 4.21 6.27
CA GLY A 60 5.19 3.18 5.30
C GLY A 60 4.34 3.68 4.15
N LEU A 61 3.23 2.98 3.89
CA LEU A 61 2.30 3.26 2.81
C LEU A 61 0.88 3.37 3.39
N GLU A 62 0.14 4.40 3.02
CA GLU A 62 -1.23 4.58 3.47
C GLU A 62 -2.14 4.92 2.31
N THR A 63 -3.40 4.52 2.40
CA THR A 63 -4.44 5.13 1.60
C THR A 63 -4.62 6.61 1.98
N SER A 64 -5.34 7.38 1.19
CA SER A 64 -6.01 8.57 1.74
C SER A 64 -7.28 8.16 2.49
N LEU A 65 -8.04 9.15 2.96
CA LEU A 65 -9.41 8.92 3.40
C LEU A 65 -10.23 8.25 2.29
N ILE A 66 -10.92 7.18 2.66
CA ILE A 66 -11.86 6.41 1.85
C ILE A 66 -13.27 6.67 2.40
N PRO A 67 -14.23 7.14 1.58
CA PRO A 67 -15.58 7.40 2.05
C PRO A 67 -16.39 6.11 2.25
N TYR A 68 -17.29 6.10 3.24
CA TYR A 68 -18.23 5.01 3.48
C TYR A 68 -19.48 5.52 4.21
N GLY A 69 -20.64 5.57 3.54
CA GLY A 69 -21.94 5.78 4.21
C GLY A 69 -22.03 7.00 5.16
N GLY A 70 -21.40 8.13 4.80
CA GLY A 70 -21.33 9.33 5.65
C GLY A 70 -20.14 9.38 6.62
N ARG A 71 -19.36 8.30 6.68
CA ARG A 71 -18.11 8.16 7.44
C ARG A 71 -16.92 8.12 6.49
N SER A 72 -15.72 8.05 7.06
CA SER A 72 -14.51 7.73 6.29
C SER A 72 -13.53 6.91 7.12
N PHE A 73 -12.67 6.18 6.43
CA PHE A 73 -11.61 5.36 7.03
C PHE A 73 -10.33 5.44 6.19
N SER A 74 -9.20 5.03 6.75
CA SER A 74 -7.95 4.79 6.01
C SER A 74 -7.36 3.45 6.39
N ILE A 75 -6.54 2.91 5.50
CA ILE A 75 -5.77 1.69 5.72
C ILE A 75 -4.29 1.98 5.42
N GLY A 76 -3.40 1.61 6.34
CA GLY A 76 -1.97 1.86 6.18
C GLY A 76 -1.08 0.74 6.67
N PHE A 77 -0.04 0.46 5.91
CA PHE A 77 1.10 -0.35 6.30
C PHE A 77 2.10 0.53 7.05
N ASP A 78 2.37 0.20 8.32
CA ASP A 78 3.44 0.77 9.13
C ASP A 78 4.62 -0.22 9.12
N PHE A 79 5.58 -0.01 8.23
CA PHE A 79 6.77 -0.86 8.08
C PHE A 79 7.86 -0.58 9.13
N TYR A 80 7.59 0.35 10.07
CA TYR A 80 8.45 0.56 11.22
C TYR A 80 8.02 -0.33 12.38
N HIS A 81 6.71 -0.38 12.67
CA HIS A 81 6.14 -1.24 13.70
C HIS A 81 5.68 -2.60 13.17
N HIS A 82 5.77 -2.83 11.86
CA HIS A 82 5.32 -4.04 11.18
C HIS A 82 3.86 -4.37 11.46
N VAL A 83 2.98 -3.41 11.22
CA VAL A 83 1.53 -3.57 11.37
C VAL A 83 0.75 -2.96 10.22
N LEU A 84 -0.37 -3.56 9.84
CA LEU A 84 -1.43 -2.90 9.09
C LEU A 84 -2.38 -2.22 10.08
N LYS A 85 -2.78 -0.99 9.81
CA LYS A 85 -3.75 -0.23 10.61
C LYS A 85 -4.95 0.12 9.76
N LEU A 86 -6.14 -0.09 10.30
CA LEU A 86 -7.39 0.42 9.77
C LEU A 86 -7.94 1.42 10.80
N LEU A 87 -8.11 2.67 10.37
CA LEU A 87 -8.55 3.76 11.24
C LEU A 87 -9.84 4.36 10.69
N THR A 88 -10.81 4.62 11.54
CA THR A 88 -12.06 5.33 11.17
C THR A 88 -12.07 6.74 11.73
N THR A 89 -12.76 7.64 11.04
CA THR A 89 -12.98 9.04 11.47
C THR A 89 -13.81 9.16 12.76
N GLU A 90 -14.43 8.07 13.21
CA GLU A 90 -15.21 7.99 14.45
C GLU A 90 -14.36 7.43 15.62
N GLY A 91 -13.05 7.22 15.42
CA GLY A 91 -12.12 6.72 16.44
C GLY A 91 -12.04 5.20 16.54
N GLY A 92 -12.65 4.47 15.59
CA GLY A 92 -12.45 3.03 15.47
C GLY A 92 -11.04 2.71 14.98
N GLU A 93 -10.41 1.73 15.62
CA GLU A 93 -9.06 1.28 15.28
C GLU A 93 -9.01 -0.25 15.25
N TRP A 94 -8.35 -0.78 14.24
CA TRP A 94 -7.98 -2.18 14.16
C TRP A 94 -6.54 -2.30 13.65
N VAL A 95 -5.80 -3.25 14.21
CA VAL A 95 -4.37 -3.44 13.96
C VAL A 95 -4.08 -4.91 13.70
N LEU A 96 -3.31 -5.19 12.65
CA LEU A 96 -2.86 -6.52 12.27
C LEU A 96 -1.34 -6.57 12.23
N PRO A 97 -0.67 -7.47 12.96
CA PRO A 97 0.76 -7.73 12.77
C PRO A 97 1.09 -8.17 11.34
N LEU A 98 2.11 -7.55 10.74
CA LEU A 98 2.68 -7.98 9.47
C LEU A 98 3.74 -9.03 9.76
N GLU A 99 3.38 -10.29 9.53
CA GLU A 99 4.22 -11.47 9.71
C GLU A 99 3.90 -12.49 8.61
N SER A 100 4.73 -13.53 8.47
CA SER A 100 4.52 -14.55 7.42
C SER A 100 3.14 -15.21 7.58
N ARG A 101 2.29 -15.10 6.55
CA ARG A 101 0.91 -15.59 6.53
C ARG A 101 0.41 -15.68 5.10
N THR A 102 -0.58 -16.54 4.87
CA THR A 102 -1.17 -16.68 3.53
C THR A 102 -1.91 -15.41 3.10
N VAL A 103 -2.09 -15.22 1.79
CA VAL A 103 -2.90 -14.12 1.26
C VAL A 103 -4.37 -14.30 1.63
N SER A 104 -4.86 -15.55 1.69
CA SER A 104 -6.22 -15.88 2.15
C SER A 104 -6.45 -15.45 3.60
N ASP A 105 -5.54 -15.74 4.52
CA ASP A 105 -5.68 -15.34 5.92
C ASP A 105 -5.68 -13.81 6.05
N PHE A 106 -4.73 -13.14 5.38
CA PHE A 106 -4.69 -11.67 5.34
C PHE A 106 -6.00 -11.07 4.81
N TYR A 107 -6.52 -11.60 3.69
CA TYR A 107 -7.78 -11.17 3.10
C TYR A 107 -8.94 -11.31 4.09
N TRP A 108 -9.12 -12.50 4.68
CA TRP A 108 -10.24 -12.74 5.58
C TRP A 108 -10.17 -11.90 6.86
N GLU A 109 -8.98 -11.70 7.42
CA GLU A 109 -8.80 -10.82 8.58
C GLU A 109 -9.16 -9.36 8.29
N VAL A 110 -8.72 -8.82 7.14
CA VAL A 110 -9.04 -7.45 6.73
C VAL A 110 -10.54 -7.28 6.48
N MET A 111 -11.18 -8.22 5.77
CA MET A 111 -12.62 -8.16 5.49
C MET A 111 -13.46 -8.33 6.77
N ALA A 112 -13.01 -9.16 7.71
CA ALA A 112 -13.63 -9.28 9.02
C ALA A 112 -13.50 -7.99 9.85
N ALA A 113 -12.33 -7.35 9.84
CA ALA A 113 -12.10 -6.08 10.53
C ALA A 113 -12.99 -4.96 9.99
N LEU A 114 -13.08 -4.84 8.66
CA LEU A 114 -14.00 -3.92 7.98
C LEU A 114 -15.45 -4.13 8.45
N LYS A 115 -15.92 -5.38 8.48
CA LYS A 115 -17.25 -5.72 8.99
C LYS A 115 -17.44 -5.37 10.47
N GLN A 116 -16.46 -5.65 11.32
CA GLN A 116 -16.51 -5.33 12.76
C GLN A 116 -16.60 -3.83 13.03
N LEU A 117 -15.94 -3.02 12.20
CA LEU A 117 -16.00 -1.55 12.27
C LEU A 117 -17.26 -0.97 11.59
N GLY A 118 -18.18 -1.81 11.12
CA GLY A 118 -19.41 -1.39 10.47
C GLY A 118 -19.22 -0.85 9.05
N ILE A 119 -18.18 -1.32 8.36
CA ILE A 119 -17.76 -0.94 7.00
C ILE A 119 -17.71 -2.19 6.10
N PRO A 120 -18.78 -2.99 5.96
CA PRO A 120 -18.75 -4.12 5.04
C PRO A 120 -18.52 -3.63 3.59
N VAL A 121 -17.48 -4.17 2.95
CA VAL A 121 -17.11 -3.91 1.55
C VAL A 121 -17.04 -5.24 0.83
N GLU A 122 -17.37 -5.25 -0.46
CA GLU A 122 -17.15 -6.40 -1.36
C GLU A 122 -16.17 -5.96 -2.45
N ILE A 123 -15.20 -6.82 -2.77
CA ILE A 123 -14.19 -6.55 -3.80
C ILE A 123 -14.14 -7.72 -4.79
N ASN A 124 -13.72 -7.45 -6.03
CA ASN A 124 -13.28 -8.52 -6.92
C ASN A 124 -12.01 -9.13 -6.33
N THR A 125 -11.98 -10.44 -6.07
CA THR A 125 -10.85 -11.07 -5.36
C THR A 125 -9.76 -11.58 -6.29
N MET A 126 -9.93 -11.50 -7.61
CA MET A 126 -8.90 -11.92 -8.56
C MET A 126 -7.76 -10.89 -8.59
N PRO A 127 -6.49 -11.29 -8.33
CA PRO A 127 -5.34 -10.41 -8.52
C PRO A 127 -5.24 -9.90 -9.96
N SER A 128 -4.79 -8.66 -10.11
CA SER A 128 -4.54 -8.03 -11.41
C SER A 128 -3.05 -8.15 -11.77
N GLU A 129 -2.73 -8.27 -13.07
CA GLU A 129 -1.34 -8.34 -13.58
C GLU A 129 -0.45 -9.46 -13.02
N VAL A 130 -1.05 -10.53 -12.50
CA VAL A 130 -0.33 -11.73 -12.03
C VAL A 130 -0.63 -12.88 -12.99
N ALA A 131 0.42 -13.52 -13.52
CA ALA A 131 0.27 -14.74 -14.30
C ALA A 131 -0.23 -15.89 -13.41
N ASP A 132 -1.19 -16.68 -13.90
CA ASP A 132 -1.76 -17.82 -13.17
C ASP A 132 -2.31 -17.44 -11.77
N ALA A 133 -2.96 -16.28 -11.68
CA ALA A 133 -3.45 -15.72 -10.43
C ALA A 133 -4.47 -16.62 -9.69
N ILE A 134 -4.29 -16.76 -8.37
CA ILE A 134 -5.23 -17.40 -7.46
C ILE A 134 -6.09 -16.31 -6.80
N PRO A 135 -7.43 -16.46 -6.72
CA PRO A 135 -8.28 -15.54 -5.97
C PRO A 135 -7.82 -15.41 -4.51
N PHE A 136 -7.78 -14.17 -3.98
CA PHE A 136 -7.23 -13.90 -2.65
C PHE A 136 -7.80 -14.81 -1.57
N GLU A 137 -9.11 -15.06 -1.58
CA GLU A 137 -9.77 -15.86 -0.55
C GLU A 137 -9.40 -17.35 -0.57
N ARG A 138 -8.72 -17.81 -1.62
CA ARG A 138 -8.29 -19.19 -1.84
C ARG A 138 -6.77 -19.36 -1.88
N ASP A 139 -6.04 -18.26 -1.86
CA ASP A 139 -4.61 -18.25 -2.00
C ASP A 139 -3.92 -18.65 -0.69
N GLN A 140 -3.62 -19.94 -0.58
CA GLN A 140 -3.05 -20.60 0.59
C GLN A 140 -1.56 -20.91 0.44
N ASP A 141 -0.90 -20.34 -0.57
CA ASP A 141 0.54 -20.53 -0.72
C ASP A 141 1.28 -19.96 0.50
N ASN A 142 2.45 -20.54 0.81
CA ASN A 142 3.26 -20.08 1.93
C ASN A 142 3.99 -18.80 1.54
N TYR A 143 3.45 -17.67 2.00
CA TYR A 143 4.02 -16.34 1.80
C TYR A 143 4.95 -15.96 2.95
N GLU A 144 6.17 -15.55 2.61
CA GLU A 144 7.17 -15.10 3.56
C GLU A 144 7.10 -13.58 3.74
N TYR A 145 7.32 -13.13 4.97
CA TYR A 145 7.47 -11.73 5.31
C TYR A 145 8.66 -11.54 6.23
N ASP A 146 9.66 -10.81 5.75
CA ASP A 146 10.80 -10.34 6.51
C ASP A 146 10.65 -8.84 6.84
N PRO A 147 10.60 -8.47 8.14
CA PRO A 147 10.51 -7.08 8.58
C PRO A 147 11.62 -6.17 8.01
N ASP A 148 12.85 -6.65 7.90
CA ASP A 148 13.97 -5.84 7.44
C ASP A 148 13.87 -5.58 5.93
N TYR A 149 13.49 -6.57 5.12
CA TYR A 149 13.26 -6.37 3.68
C TYR A 149 12.07 -5.44 3.42
N ALA A 150 10.99 -5.55 4.19
CA ALA A 150 9.86 -4.62 4.09
C ALA A 150 10.27 -3.17 4.40
N ARG A 151 11.14 -2.99 5.41
CA ARG A 151 11.67 -1.67 5.77
C ARG A 151 12.62 -1.12 4.71
N GLN A 152 13.50 -1.94 4.14
CA GLN A 152 14.39 -1.56 3.05
C GLN A 152 13.60 -1.15 1.80
N LEU A 153 12.57 -1.92 1.42
CA LEU A 153 11.66 -1.56 0.32
C LEU A 153 11.05 -0.17 0.56
N TRP A 154 10.50 0.07 1.76
CA TRP A 154 9.93 1.37 2.11
C TRP A 154 10.96 2.51 2.07
N GLN A 155 12.17 2.29 2.59
CA GLN A 155 13.25 3.28 2.53
C GLN A 155 13.62 3.61 1.08
N ALA A 156 13.64 2.62 0.19
CA ALA A 156 13.87 2.82 -1.24
C ALA A 156 12.74 3.67 -1.85
N LEU A 157 11.48 3.37 -1.52
CA LEU A 157 10.32 4.15 -1.95
C LEU A 157 10.39 5.61 -1.47
N VAL A 158 10.85 5.87 -0.24
CA VAL A 158 11.06 7.23 0.28
C VAL A 158 12.09 8.00 -0.57
N GLN A 159 13.19 7.35 -0.97
CA GLN A 159 14.17 8.00 -1.86
C GLN A 159 13.62 8.21 -3.27
N ILE A 160 12.87 7.26 -3.81
CA ILE A 160 12.17 7.40 -5.11
C ILE A 160 11.21 8.60 -5.06
N HIS A 161 10.42 8.72 -4.00
CA HIS A 161 9.51 9.85 -3.80
C HIS A 161 10.24 11.19 -3.80
N ARG A 162 11.39 11.27 -3.14
CA ARG A 162 12.24 12.47 -3.12
C ARG A 162 12.71 12.85 -4.53
N VAL A 163 13.26 11.89 -5.29
CA VAL A 163 13.71 12.12 -6.67
C VAL A 163 12.57 12.55 -7.57
N PHE A 164 11.42 11.86 -7.51
CA PHE A 164 10.26 12.19 -8.32
C PHE A 164 9.65 13.53 -7.95
N THR A 165 9.74 13.96 -6.69
CA THR A 165 9.30 15.27 -6.23
C THR A 165 10.15 16.38 -6.86
N GLU A 166 11.48 16.23 -6.84
CA GLU A 166 12.37 17.19 -7.51
C GLU A 166 12.09 17.22 -9.01
N PHE A 167 11.97 16.06 -9.65
CA PHE A 167 11.72 15.95 -11.08
C PHE A 167 10.42 16.66 -11.50
N ARG A 168 9.29 16.34 -10.85
CA ARG A 168 7.99 16.93 -11.20
C ARG A 168 7.90 18.43 -10.90
N SER A 169 8.66 18.94 -9.93
CA SER A 169 8.65 20.36 -9.57
C SER A 169 9.10 21.30 -10.69
N ARG A 170 9.82 20.76 -11.68
CA ARG A 170 10.32 21.50 -12.85
C ARG A 170 9.26 21.66 -13.95
N PHE A 171 8.15 20.93 -13.86
CA PHE A 171 7.05 20.99 -14.82
C PHE A 171 6.07 22.11 -14.44
N ILE A 172 5.81 23.04 -15.36
CA ILE A 172 4.99 24.23 -15.13
C ILE A 172 3.47 23.93 -15.24
N GLY A 173 3.11 22.78 -15.82
CA GLY A 173 1.72 22.34 -15.96
C GLY A 173 1.17 21.56 -14.75
N LYS A 174 -0.08 21.13 -14.85
CA LYS A 174 -0.70 20.24 -13.86
C LYS A 174 -0.05 18.86 -13.94
N CYS A 175 0.41 18.34 -12.81
CA CYS A 175 0.90 16.96 -12.68
C CYS A 175 0.27 16.30 -11.44
N SER A 176 0.07 14.99 -11.50
CA SER A 176 -0.45 14.21 -10.37
C SER A 176 0.54 14.22 -9.20
N PRO A 177 0.07 13.97 -7.96
CA PRO A 177 0.93 13.50 -6.89
C PRO A 177 1.77 12.28 -7.32
N ILE A 178 2.78 11.96 -6.52
CA ILE A 178 3.54 10.73 -6.70
C ILE A 178 2.67 9.59 -6.20
N HIS A 179 2.40 8.66 -7.09
CA HIS A 179 1.49 7.54 -6.84
C HIS A 179 2.30 6.25 -6.77
N PHE A 180 2.05 5.45 -5.72
CA PHE A 180 2.49 4.08 -5.67
C PHE A 180 1.28 3.17 -5.88
N PHE A 181 1.22 2.50 -7.02
CA PHE A 181 0.13 1.59 -7.34
C PHE A 181 0.50 0.20 -6.83
N GLY A 182 -0.22 -0.25 -5.79
CA GLY A 182 -0.14 -1.62 -5.29
C GLY A 182 -1.01 -2.60 -6.08
N GLU A 183 -1.89 -2.08 -6.93
CA GLU A 183 -2.71 -2.77 -7.93
C GLU A 183 -2.72 -1.89 -9.18
N VAL A 184 -2.63 -2.49 -10.36
CA VAL A 184 -2.79 -1.77 -11.62
C VAL A 184 -4.01 -2.33 -12.35
N LEU A 185 -4.85 -1.42 -12.82
CA LEU A 185 -6.04 -1.70 -13.63
C LEU A 185 -5.64 -1.59 -15.10
N ILE A 186 -5.32 -2.72 -15.73
CA ILE A 186 -5.40 -2.89 -17.20
C ILE A 186 -6.38 -4.00 -17.53
#